data_AF-A0A8S2CUY0-F1
#
_entry.id   AF-A0A8S2CUY0-F1
#
_cell.length_a   1.000
_cell.length_b   1.000
_cell.length_c   1.000
_cell.angle_alpha   90.00
_cell.angle_beta   90.00
_cell.angle_gamma   90.00
#
_symmetry.space_group_name_H-M   'P 1'
#
loop_
_entity.id
_entity.type
_entity.pdbx_description
1 polymer ?
#
loop_
_entity_poly.entity_id
_entity_poly.type
_entity_poly.pdbx_seq_one_letter_code
_entity_poly.pdbx_strand_id
1 'polypeptide(L)'
;MTLYYNNTVTDIIQLDNGNLRIILDGDHSFAVGGAVLTPGHGQNRLDKLEKKYLHFVKDNRSRNLHLEYLRCYPLTQLQTVQKEARVAIQGLGLSCHDILSELTYERGGRFVQCDDGQELTYVKSGQEPAKIYIYSRNCLPFSARGKNEKGVGGQYQARFFTRSMIDQLREKSGPQLDFDKDLLPILVYEMCFVYDCTLNNTWDIPHDKYEPDEKTRQIIHHLFYPLENIEFADFESYVLWVIHFLENDIDEAYKGNVTSAVKAATDVLRDLRDTIRYVVDFRGLTLESHRRFLKEICPIMNRMAVGPPKERNEQLLALLRSGLVEFASASHPKVRTDATSATFVISSMEREVHADVLVKGMIEQFIPHRDESPLIQNMLKRGLIRPFLNGDFHPGGIDVNRQQNLISANGTCIRNLWALGNICEGPNWYTYVLPRPLVNSRSLQDAGKCALNIFEYLTNRNKNL
;
A
#
# COMPACT_ATOMS: atom_id res chain seq x y z
N MET A 1 6.94 31.48 -14.00
CA MET A 1 6.10 30.46 -13.33
C MET A 1 5.27 31.19 -12.31
N THR A 2 3.94 31.15 -12.43
CA THR A 2 3.02 31.77 -11.47
C THR A 2 2.51 30.68 -10.54
N LEU A 3 2.57 30.91 -9.23
CA LEU A 3 2.06 30.00 -8.21
C LEU A 3 0.86 30.63 -7.53
N TYR A 4 -0.25 29.89 -7.50
CA TYR A 4 -1.51 30.30 -6.86
C TYR A 4 -1.65 29.53 -5.55
N TYR A 5 -1.20 30.13 -4.44
CA TYR A 5 -1.34 29.55 -3.11
C TYR A 5 -2.73 29.83 -2.53
N ASN A 6 -3.19 28.96 -1.62
CA ASN A 6 -4.52 29.07 -0.99
C ASN A 6 -5.67 29.15 -2.00
N ASN A 7 -5.49 28.52 -3.17
CA ASN A 7 -6.51 28.40 -4.20
C ASN A 7 -6.73 26.93 -4.53
N THR A 8 -8.00 26.54 -4.54
CA THR A 8 -8.43 25.18 -4.85
C THR A 8 -9.01 25.18 -6.25
N VAL A 9 -8.46 24.36 -7.15
CA VAL A 9 -9.12 24.11 -8.43
C VAL A 9 -10.40 23.32 -8.17
N THR A 10 -11.55 23.83 -8.60
CA THR A 10 -12.86 23.22 -8.35
C THR A 10 -13.49 22.62 -9.60
N ASP A 11 -13.07 23.05 -10.80
CA ASP A 11 -13.62 22.54 -12.06
C ASP A 11 -12.65 22.81 -13.23
N ILE A 12 -12.81 22.01 -14.30
CA ILE A 12 -12.12 22.19 -15.59
C ILE A 12 -13.18 22.09 -16.68
N ILE A 13 -13.17 23.03 -17.62
CA ILE A 13 -14.12 23.06 -18.74
C ILE A 13 -13.34 23.10 -20.05
N GLN A 14 -13.68 22.21 -20.99
CA GLN A 14 -13.18 22.29 -22.35
C GLN A 14 -13.91 23.39 -23.12
N LEU A 15 -13.17 24.25 -23.79
CA LEU A 15 -13.67 25.37 -24.60
C LEU A 15 -13.73 25.00 -26.07
N ASP A 16 -14.61 25.66 -26.83
CA ASP A 16 -14.80 25.42 -28.26
C ASP A 16 -13.52 25.67 -29.10
N ASN A 17 -12.65 26.58 -28.62
CA ASN A 17 -11.36 26.86 -29.23
C ASN A 17 -10.25 25.84 -28.88
N GLY A 18 -10.62 24.73 -28.21
CA GLY A 18 -9.72 23.67 -27.78
C GLY A 18 -8.94 23.95 -26.50
N ASN A 19 -9.03 25.14 -25.90
CA ASN A 19 -8.42 25.42 -24.59
C ASN A 19 -9.20 24.78 -23.44
N LEU A 20 -8.56 24.75 -22.27
CA LEU A 20 -9.19 24.41 -21.01
C LEU A 20 -9.39 25.69 -20.19
N ARG A 21 -10.55 25.84 -19.55
CA ARG A 21 -10.78 26.84 -18.52
C ARG A 21 -10.67 26.18 -17.16
N ILE A 22 -9.72 26.64 -16.36
CA ILE A 22 -9.47 26.21 -14.99
C ILE A 22 -10.28 27.14 -14.07
N ILE A 23 -11.13 26.58 -13.23
CA ILE A 23 -11.96 27.32 -12.27
C ILE A 23 -11.41 27.08 -10.87
N LEU A 24 -11.18 28.18 -10.15
CA LEU A 24 -10.73 28.17 -8.76
C LEU A 24 -11.90 28.39 -7.81
N ASP A 25 -11.67 28.21 -6.51
CA ASP A 25 -12.53 28.73 -5.47
C ASP A 25 -12.57 30.28 -5.50
N GLY A 26 -13.75 30.85 -5.22
CA GLY A 26 -13.93 32.31 -5.22
C GLY A 26 -14.05 32.97 -6.60
N ASP A 27 -14.70 32.33 -7.57
CA ASP A 27 -15.07 32.86 -8.91
C ASP A 27 -13.93 33.25 -9.86
N HIS A 28 -12.68 32.95 -9.52
CA HIS A 28 -11.54 33.18 -10.41
C HIS A 28 -11.41 32.05 -11.44
N SER A 29 -11.12 32.39 -12.69
CA SER A 29 -10.81 31.41 -13.72
C SER A 29 -9.83 31.95 -14.77
N PHE A 30 -9.11 31.04 -15.41
CA PHE A 30 -8.20 31.37 -16.50
C PHE A 30 -8.17 30.27 -17.56
N ALA A 31 -7.83 30.64 -18.79
CA ALA A 31 -7.73 29.71 -19.91
C ALA A 31 -6.28 29.25 -20.09
N VAL A 32 -6.09 27.95 -20.36
CA VAL A 32 -4.79 27.34 -20.63
C VAL A 32 -4.86 26.47 -21.88
N GLY A 33 -3.71 26.32 -22.54
CA GLY A 33 -3.58 25.44 -23.71
C GLY A 33 -3.65 23.95 -23.36
N GLY A 34 -3.27 23.59 -22.13
CA GLY A 34 -3.37 22.25 -21.57
C GLY A 34 -3.04 22.22 -20.07
N ALA A 35 -3.30 21.09 -19.41
CA ALA A 35 -3.12 20.94 -17.95
C ALA A 35 -2.70 19.52 -17.54
N VAL A 36 -1.93 19.39 -16.46
CA VAL A 36 -1.52 18.11 -15.87
C VAL A 36 -2.06 18.01 -14.45
N LEU A 37 -2.83 16.96 -14.15
CA LEU A 37 -3.39 16.70 -12.83
C LEU A 37 -2.40 15.92 -11.96
N THR A 38 -2.02 16.50 -10.83
CA THR A 38 -1.14 15.89 -9.82
C THR A 38 -1.64 16.14 -8.38
N PRO A 39 -2.93 15.90 -8.06
CA PRO A 39 -3.51 16.29 -6.76
C PRO A 39 -3.03 15.46 -5.56
N GLY A 40 -2.21 14.41 -5.78
CA GLY A 40 -1.74 13.53 -4.72
C GLY A 40 -2.78 12.50 -4.29
N HIS A 41 -2.83 12.18 -3.00
CA HIS A 41 -3.85 11.28 -2.44
C HIS A 41 -5.22 11.97 -2.40
N GLY A 42 -6.23 11.34 -2.97
CA GLY A 42 -7.62 11.76 -2.81
C GLY A 42 -8.19 11.39 -1.44
N GLN A 43 -9.33 11.96 -1.11
CA GLN A 43 -10.07 11.68 0.12
C GLN A 43 -11.44 11.13 -0.26
N ASN A 44 -11.65 9.84 -0.04
CA ASN A 44 -12.95 9.25 -0.32
C ASN A 44 -13.96 9.61 0.79
N ARG A 45 -15.19 9.87 0.34
CA ARG A 45 -16.40 9.87 1.16
C ARG A 45 -16.50 8.60 1.97
N LEU A 46 -16.99 8.78 3.19
CA LEU A 46 -17.25 7.72 4.15
C LEU A 46 -18.11 6.61 3.53
N ASP A 47 -17.68 5.36 3.68
CA ASP A 47 -18.49 4.21 3.31
C ASP A 47 -19.63 3.95 4.32
N LYS A 48 -20.46 2.94 4.05
CA LYS A 48 -21.59 2.58 4.93
C LYS A 48 -21.15 2.19 6.34
N LEU A 49 -19.99 1.54 6.47
CA LEU A 49 -19.47 1.05 7.74
C LEU A 49 -18.87 2.20 8.56
N GLU A 50 -18.10 3.09 7.93
CA GLU A 50 -17.56 4.29 8.57
C GLU A 50 -18.68 5.22 9.06
N LYS A 51 -19.73 5.40 8.25
CA LYS A 51 -20.94 6.15 8.67
C LYS A 51 -21.61 5.51 9.88
N LYS A 52 -21.71 4.17 9.91
CA LYS A 52 -22.25 3.43 11.06
C LYS A 52 -21.42 3.67 12.32
N TYR A 53 -20.09 3.63 12.22
CA TYR A 53 -19.21 3.89 13.36
C TYR A 53 -19.31 5.32 13.87
N LEU A 54 -19.36 6.31 12.99
CA LEU A 54 -19.53 7.71 13.41
C LEU A 54 -20.90 7.97 14.03
N HIS A 55 -21.97 7.35 13.52
CA HIS A 55 -23.29 7.45 14.14
C HIS A 55 -23.30 6.82 15.53
N PHE A 56 -22.69 5.63 15.67
CA PHE A 56 -22.51 4.99 16.97
C PHE A 56 -21.74 5.89 17.95
N VAL A 57 -20.62 6.48 17.53
CA VAL A 57 -19.87 7.43 18.36
C VAL A 57 -20.76 8.58 18.81
N LYS A 58 -21.47 9.23 17.87
CA LYS A 58 -22.36 10.36 18.16
C LYS A 58 -23.41 10.02 19.21
N ASP A 59 -24.03 8.85 19.10
CA ASP A 59 -25.16 8.45 19.95
C ASP A 59 -24.72 7.97 21.35
N ASN A 60 -23.44 7.62 21.52
CA ASN A 60 -22.94 6.94 22.72
C ASN A 60 -21.87 7.73 23.48
N ARG A 61 -21.37 8.84 22.94
CA ARG A 61 -20.30 9.65 23.56
C ARG A 61 -20.65 10.23 24.94
N SER A 62 -21.93 10.45 25.23
CA SER A 62 -22.38 10.88 26.56
C SER A 62 -22.19 9.80 27.64
N ARG A 63 -22.09 8.53 27.23
CA ARG A 63 -21.87 7.37 28.11
C ARG A 63 -20.41 6.95 28.19
N ASN A 64 -19.65 7.18 27.12
CA ASN A 64 -18.21 6.98 27.07
C ASN A 64 -17.53 8.19 26.42
N LEU A 65 -16.93 9.04 27.24
CA LEU A 65 -16.30 10.30 26.79
C LEU A 65 -15.07 10.06 25.89
N HIS A 66 -14.48 8.86 25.95
CA HIS A 66 -13.34 8.46 25.13
C HIS A 66 -13.74 7.87 23.77
N LEU A 67 -15.05 7.69 23.51
CA LEU A 67 -15.53 6.97 22.33
C LEU A 67 -15.23 7.75 21.04
N GLU A 68 -14.38 7.19 20.18
CA GLU A 68 -13.96 7.83 18.92
C GLU A 68 -13.74 6.82 17.78
N TYR A 69 -14.01 7.27 16.55
CA TYR A 69 -13.60 6.59 15.33
C TYR A 69 -12.71 7.53 14.51
N LEU A 70 -11.48 7.10 14.24
CA LEU A 70 -10.44 7.90 13.59
C LEU A 70 -9.90 7.20 12.36
N ARG A 71 -9.49 7.97 11.34
CA ARG A 71 -8.65 7.47 10.24
C ARG A 71 -7.17 7.63 10.63
N CYS A 72 -6.24 6.99 9.91
CA CYS A 72 -4.81 7.09 10.22
C CYS A 72 -4.19 8.46 9.94
N TYR A 73 -4.66 9.20 8.92
CA TYR A 73 -4.14 10.52 8.57
C TYR A 73 -5.25 11.58 8.54
N PRO A 74 -4.92 12.86 8.87
CA PRO A 74 -3.63 13.31 9.41
C PRO A 74 -3.37 12.75 10.83
N LEU A 75 -2.11 12.43 11.15
CA LEU A 75 -1.75 11.79 12.43
C LEU A 75 -2.12 12.65 13.65
N THR A 76 -2.13 13.98 13.48
CA THR A 76 -2.48 14.93 14.54
C THR A 76 -3.87 14.71 15.15
N GLN A 77 -4.78 14.03 14.45
CA GLN A 77 -6.08 13.68 15.03
C GLN A 77 -5.96 12.71 16.20
N LEU A 78 -4.89 11.91 16.29
CA LEU A 78 -4.66 10.97 17.38
C LEU A 78 -4.28 11.66 18.70
N GLN A 79 -4.00 12.96 18.67
CA GLN A 79 -3.74 13.77 19.87
C GLN A 79 -5.01 13.93 20.73
N THR A 80 -6.20 13.69 20.17
CA THR A 80 -7.47 13.69 20.93
C THR A 80 -7.61 12.47 21.84
N VAL A 81 -6.87 11.39 21.57
CA VAL A 81 -6.96 10.13 22.31
C VAL A 81 -6.44 10.33 23.73
N GLN A 82 -7.31 10.15 24.72
CA GLN A 82 -6.95 10.29 26.13
C GLN A 82 -6.17 9.08 26.65
N LYS A 83 -5.33 9.27 27.66
CA LYS A 83 -4.47 8.21 28.21
C LYS A 83 -5.27 7.09 28.90
N GLU A 84 -6.50 7.36 29.33
CA GLU A 84 -7.39 6.36 29.93
C GLU A 84 -8.06 5.47 28.87
N ALA A 85 -8.01 5.86 27.59
CA ALA A 85 -8.70 5.15 26.52
C ALA A 85 -8.01 3.84 26.14
N ARG A 86 -8.81 2.84 25.78
CA ARG A 86 -8.34 1.63 25.07
C ARG A 86 -8.50 1.87 23.57
N VAL A 87 -7.42 1.71 22.83
CA VAL A 87 -7.38 1.97 21.38
C VAL A 87 -7.31 0.65 20.63
N ALA A 88 -8.07 0.49 19.55
CA ALA A 88 -7.93 -0.62 18.61
C ALA A 88 -7.51 -0.10 17.23
N ILE A 89 -6.41 -0.62 16.69
CA ILE A 89 -5.85 -0.24 15.39
C ILE A 89 -6.17 -1.34 14.38
N GLN A 90 -6.90 -0.98 13.34
CA GLN A 90 -7.21 -1.85 12.20
C GLN A 90 -6.08 -1.80 11.16
N GLY A 91 -5.23 -2.81 11.15
CA GLY A 91 -4.11 -2.96 10.23
C GLY A 91 -2.78 -3.13 10.95
N LEU A 92 -1.89 -3.92 10.34
CA LEU A 92 -0.54 -4.22 10.83
C LEU A 92 0.55 -3.86 9.80
N GLY A 93 0.22 -2.96 8.88
CA GLY A 93 1.15 -2.45 7.86
C GLY A 93 1.89 -1.20 8.34
N LEU A 94 2.52 -0.48 7.40
CA LEU A 94 3.35 0.70 7.68
C LEU A 94 2.63 1.77 8.52
N SER A 95 1.38 2.09 8.19
CA SER A 95 0.60 3.09 8.93
C SER A 95 0.29 2.69 10.38
N CYS A 96 0.36 1.39 10.72
CA CYS A 96 0.26 0.94 12.11
C CYS A 96 1.44 1.48 12.94
N HIS A 97 2.67 1.43 12.40
CA HIS A 97 3.84 1.95 13.09
C HIS A 97 3.78 3.48 13.29
N ASP A 98 3.22 4.21 12.33
CA ASP A 98 3.01 5.66 12.48
C ASP A 98 2.02 5.96 13.62
N ILE A 99 0.91 5.23 13.68
CA ILE A 99 -0.09 5.36 14.75
C ILE A 99 0.53 4.98 16.10
N LEU A 100 1.27 3.87 16.16
CA LEU A 100 1.97 3.46 17.38
C LEU A 100 2.95 4.54 17.83
N SER A 101 3.72 5.13 16.92
CA SER A 101 4.65 6.23 17.25
C SER A 101 3.93 7.43 17.86
N GLU A 102 2.81 7.86 17.28
CA GLU A 102 1.99 8.99 17.78
C GLU A 102 1.34 8.70 19.16
N LEU A 103 1.01 7.43 19.43
CA LEU A 103 0.40 7.01 20.70
C LEU A 103 1.42 6.64 21.79
N THR A 104 2.72 6.60 21.48
CA THR A 104 3.79 6.13 22.38
C THR A 104 4.94 7.13 22.46
N TYR A 105 5.85 7.09 21.49
CA TYR A 105 7.05 7.92 21.43
C TYR A 105 6.74 9.42 21.44
N GLU A 106 5.79 9.88 20.63
CA GLU A 106 5.38 11.30 20.58
C GLU A 106 4.68 11.77 21.87
N ARG A 107 4.34 10.83 22.76
CA ARG A 107 3.81 11.10 24.11
C ARG A 107 4.88 11.04 25.19
N GLY A 108 6.15 11.01 24.81
CA GLY A 108 7.30 11.03 25.70
C GLY A 108 7.79 9.66 26.16
N GLY A 109 7.21 8.57 25.64
CA GLY A 109 7.71 7.23 25.87
C GLY A 109 9.06 7.00 25.20
N ARG A 110 9.86 6.06 25.72
CA ARG A 110 11.25 5.87 25.27
C ARG A 110 11.56 4.41 24.98
N PHE A 111 12.26 4.17 23.88
CA PHE A 111 12.90 2.89 23.60
C PHE A 111 14.33 2.94 24.11
N VAL A 112 14.69 2.05 25.02
CA VAL A 112 16.00 1.97 25.65
C VAL A 112 16.63 0.63 25.27
N GLN A 113 17.89 0.68 24.84
CA GLN A 113 18.65 -0.51 24.50
C GLN A 113 19.08 -1.22 25.80
N CYS A 114 18.89 -2.54 25.86
CA CYS A 114 19.37 -3.37 26.96
C CYS A 114 20.90 -3.42 26.98
N ASP A 115 21.48 -3.78 28.14
CA ASP A 115 22.94 -3.83 28.34
C ASP A 115 23.67 -4.81 27.40
N ASP A 116 22.97 -5.79 26.83
CA ASP A 116 23.48 -6.71 25.81
C ASP A 116 23.55 -6.13 24.38
N GLY A 117 22.98 -4.94 24.17
CA GLY A 117 22.96 -4.25 22.90
C GLY A 117 22.02 -4.84 21.83
N GLN A 118 21.31 -5.93 22.12
CA GLN A 118 20.53 -6.67 21.12
C GLN A 118 19.03 -6.38 21.21
N GLU A 119 18.51 -6.05 22.39
CA GLU A 119 17.08 -5.87 22.60
C GLU A 119 16.68 -4.44 22.98
N LEU A 120 15.49 -4.02 22.53
CA LEU A 120 14.85 -2.79 22.96
C LEU A 120 13.81 -3.07 24.05
N THR A 121 13.87 -2.29 25.13
CA THR A 121 12.82 -2.21 26.14
C THR A 121 12.09 -0.88 26.02
N TYR A 122 10.75 -0.90 26.14
CA TYR A 122 9.94 0.31 26.14
C TYR A 122 9.66 0.81 27.56
N VAL A 123 9.96 2.09 27.81
CA VAL A 123 9.69 2.80 29.06
C VAL A 123 8.55 3.79 28.83
N LYS A 124 7.42 3.55 29.53
CA LYS A 124 6.22 4.38 29.46
C LYS A 124 6.46 5.78 30.05
N SER A 125 5.84 6.80 29.46
CA SER A 125 5.77 8.15 30.02
C SER A 125 4.57 8.35 30.95
N GLY A 126 3.54 7.52 30.83
CA GLY A 126 2.27 7.65 31.52
C GLY A 126 1.24 8.52 30.78
N GLN A 127 1.54 8.95 29.55
CA GLN A 127 0.63 9.68 28.66
C GLN A 127 0.09 8.81 27.52
N GLU A 128 0.59 7.58 27.39
CA GLU A 128 0.09 6.59 26.44
C GLU A 128 -1.36 6.19 26.77
N PRO A 129 -2.14 5.73 25.77
CA PRO A 129 -3.41 5.07 26.03
C PRO A 129 -3.26 3.89 27.00
N ALA A 130 -4.32 3.57 27.74
CA ALA A 130 -4.32 2.54 28.77
C ALA A 130 -3.99 1.16 28.20
N LYS A 131 -4.41 0.92 26.95
CA LYS A 131 -4.08 -0.28 26.17
C LYS A 131 -4.20 0.02 24.68
N ILE A 132 -3.36 -0.60 23.87
CA ILE A 132 -3.44 -0.55 22.41
C ILE A 132 -3.61 -1.97 21.88
N TYR A 133 -4.74 -2.24 21.25
CA TYR A 133 -5.02 -3.49 20.53
C TYR A 133 -4.69 -3.31 19.05
N ILE A 134 -3.96 -4.27 18.47
CA ILE A 134 -3.65 -4.30 17.04
C ILE A 134 -4.27 -5.55 16.41
N TYR A 135 -4.81 -5.41 15.21
CA TYR A 135 -5.39 -6.54 14.48
C TYR A 135 -5.39 -6.32 12.98
N SER A 136 -5.43 -7.41 12.22
CA SER A 136 -5.63 -7.36 10.77
C SER A 136 -6.38 -8.60 10.30
N ARG A 137 -6.74 -8.65 9.01
CA ARG A 137 -7.44 -9.81 8.43
C ARG A 137 -6.67 -11.13 8.61
N ASN A 138 -5.34 -11.07 8.53
CA ASN A 138 -4.47 -12.25 8.58
C ASN A 138 -3.65 -12.30 9.87
N CYS A 139 -3.87 -11.35 10.79
CA CYS A 139 -3.18 -11.20 12.06
C CYS A 139 -1.62 -11.10 11.99
N LEU A 140 -1.03 -11.07 10.81
CA LEU A 140 0.42 -10.99 10.62
C LEU A 140 0.97 -9.56 10.48
N PRO A 141 2.07 -9.20 11.17
CA PRO A 141 2.82 -7.97 10.90
C PRO A 141 3.58 -8.02 9.57
N PHE A 142 4.02 -6.86 9.09
CA PHE A 142 4.89 -6.76 7.93
C PHE A 142 6.34 -7.16 8.28
N SER A 143 7.01 -7.84 7.36
CA SER A 143 8.43 -8.19 7.47
C SER A 143 9.31 -6.96 7.35
N ALA A 144 10.31 -6.83 8.20
CA ALA A 144 11.33 -5.79 8.14
C ALA A 144 12.11 -5.85 6.82
N ARG A 145 12.44 -4.68 6.29
CA ARG A 145 13.38 -4.58 5.16
C ARG A 145 14.78 -4.95 5.64
N GLY A 146 15.45 -5.82 4.87
CA GLY A 146 16.86 -6.12 5.10
C GLY A 146 17.75 -4.88 4.94
N LYS A 147 18.85 -4.86 5.68
CA LYS A 147 19.95 -3.90 5.49
C LYS A 147 20.31 -3.87 4.00
N ASN A 148 20.30 -2.67 3.43
CA ASN A 148 20.52 -2.52 2.00
C ASN A 148 22.02 -2.62 1.66
N GLU A 149 22.44 -3.79 1.21
CA GLU A 149 23.81 -4.10 0.79
C GLU A 149 24.03 -3.81 -0.72
N LYS A 150 22.94 -3.76 -1.50
CA LYS A 150 22.96 -3.43 -2.93
C LYS A 150 23.26 -1.95 -3.22
N GLY A 151 23.31 -1.10 -2.20
CA GLY A 151 23.48 0.34 -2.34
C GLY A 151 22.30 1.02 -3.04
N VAL A 152 22.52 2.19 -3.62
CA VAL A 152 21.44 3.00 -4.22
C VAL A 152 21.05 2.55 -5.64
N GLY A 153 21.96 1.88 -6.36
CA GLY A 153 21.76 1.50 -7.77
C GLY A 153 21.73 0.00 -8.05
N GLY A 154 22.12 -0.85 -7.09
CA GLY A 154 22.11 -2.30 -7.29
C GLY A 154 20.69 -2.84 -7.34
N GLN A 155 20.38 -3.61 -8.39
CA GLN A 155 19.08 -4.23 -8.60
C GLN A 155 19.27 -5.60 -9.22
N TYR A 156 18.64 -6.61 -8.62
CA TYR A 156 18.59 -7.94 -9.19
C TYR A 156 17.95 -7.91 -10.59
N GLN A 157 18.55 -8.61 -11.55
CA GLN A 157 18.00 -8.77 -12.88
C GLN A 157 17.34 -10.13 -12.97
N ALA A 158 16.05 -10.16 -13.31
CA ALA A 158 15.32 -11.41 -13.48
C ALA A 158 15.98 -12.31 -14.51
N ARG A 159 16.02 -13.60 -14.19
CA ARG A 159 16.50 -14.64 -15.09
C ARG A 159 15.38 -15.35 -15.83
N PHE A 160 14.30 -15.67 -15.12
CA PHE A 160 13.15 -16.42 -15.59
C PHE A 160 11.91 -15.52 -15.74
N PHE A 161 11.64 -14.68 -14.74
CA PHE A 161 10.52 -13.74 -14.72
C PHE A 161 10.84 -12.46 -15.53
N THR A 162 11.05 -12.62 -16.83
CA THR A 162 11.48 -11.54 -17.74
C THR A 162 10.35 -10.98 -18.60
N ARG A 163 10.54 -9.79 -19.19
CA ARG A 163 9.58 -9.22 -20.16
C ARG A 163 9.43 -10.09 -21.40
N SER A 164 10.53 -10.66 -21.91
CA SER A 164 10.47 -11.56 -23.07
C SER A 164 9.62 -12.80 -22.79
N MET A 165 9.69 -13.36 -21.58
CA MET A 165 8.83 -14.48 -21.17
C MET A 165 7.36 -14.05 -21.15
N ILE A 166 7.06 -12.87 -20.60
CA ILE A 166 5.69 -12.33 -20.57
C ILE A 166 5.14 -12.10 -21.98
N ASP A 167 5.96 -11.60 -22.91
CA ASP A 167 5.56 -11.37 -24.30
C ASP A 167 5.23 -12.69 -25.00
N GLN A 168 6.05 -13.72 -24.80
CA GLN A 168 5.78 -15.08 -25.32
C GLN A 168 4.48 -15.67 -24.74
N LEU A 169 4.20 -15.47 -23.45
CA LEU A 169 2.93 -15.88 -22.85
C LEU A 169 1.74 -15.15 -23.48
N ARG A 170 1.89 -13.85 -23.76
CA ARG A 170 0.83 -13.05 -24.41
C ARG A 170 0.58 -13.45 -25.86
N GLU A 171 1.62 -13.81 -26.60
CA GLU A 171 1.49 -14.34 -27.97
C GLU A 171 0.71 -15.65 -27.98
N LYS A 172 0.90 -16.51 -26.97
CA LYS A 172 0.24 -17.81 -26.87
C LYS A 172 -1.18 -17.74 -26.31
N SER A 173 -1.39 -16.97 -25.25
CA SER A 173 -2.63 -17.00 -24.44
C SER A 173 -3.50 -15.75 -24.60
N GLY A 174 -3.01 -14.73 -25.31
CA GLY A 174 -3.68 -13.45 -25.50
C GLY A 174 -3.15 -12.32 -24.60
N PRO A 175 -3.63 -11.08 -24.78
CA PRO A 175 -3.05 -9.90 -24.13
C PRO A 175 -3.27 -9.85 -22.60
N GLN A 176 -4.28 -10.56 -22.09
CA GLN A 176 -4.60 -10.65 -20.66
C GLN A 176 -4.15 -12.00 -20.10
N LEU A 177 -3.34 -11.98 -19.05
CA LEU A 177 -2.81 -13.17 -18.39
C LEU A 177 -3.54 -13.44 -17.06
N ASP A 178 -3.47 -14.68 -16.58
CA ASP A 178 -3.85 -15.06 -15.22
C ASP A 178 -2.58 -15.04 -14.35
N PHE A 179 -2.49 -14.08 -13.43
CA PHE A 179 -1.33 -13.93 -12.54
C PHE A 179 -1.03 -15.20 -11.75
N ASP A 180 -2.04 -15.94 -11.31
CA ASP A 180 -1.85 -17.09 -10.44
C ASP A 180 -1.38 -18.33 -11.17
N LYS A 181 -1.90 -18.52 -12.39
CA LYS A 181 -1.59 -19.70 -13.19
C LYS A 181 -0.36 -19.49 -14.04
N ASP A 182 -0.23 -18.31 -14.65
CA ASP A 182 0.75 -18.05 -15.68
C ASP A 182 2.04 -17.42 -15.12
N LEU A 183 1.97 -16.70 -13.98
CA LEU A 183 3.05 -15.79 -13.56
C LEU A 183 3.60 -16.07 -12.16
N LEU A 184 2.73 -16.32 -11.17
CA LEU A 184 3.13 -16.59 -9.79
C LEU A 184 4.06 -17.80 -9.68
N PRO A 185 3.85 -18.93 -10.39
CA PRO A 185 4.77 -20.06 -10.32
C PRO A 185 6.18 -19.70 -10.81
N ILE A 186 6.28 -18.87 -11.85
CA ILE A 186 7.56 -18.42 -12.40
C ILE A 186 8.24 -17.42 -11.46
N LEU A 187 7.46 -16.52 -10.83
CA LEU A 187 7.96 -15.59 -9.82
C LEU A 187 8.47 -16.34 -8.57
N VAL A 188 7.75 -17.36 -8.10
CA VAL A 188 8.18 -18.22 -7.00
C VAL A 188 9.44 -19.00 -7.38
N TYR A 189 9.51 -19.54 -8.60
CA TYR A 189 10.71 -20.21 -9.11
C TYR A 189 11.93 -19.28 -9.16
N GLU A 190 11.75 -18.03 -9.56
CA GLU A 190 12.78 -16.99 -9.49
C GLU A 190 13.24 -16.72 -8.04
N MET A 191 12.30 -16.65 -7.10
CA MET A 191 12.62 -16.46 -5.68
C MET A 191 13.40 -17.65 -5.11
N CYS A 192 13.04 -18.88 -5.48
CA CYS A 192 13.81 -20.07 -5.13
C CYS A 192 15.24 -19.98 -5.68
N PHE A 193 15.40 -19.59 -6.94
CA PHE A 193 16.71 -19.43 -7.57
C PHE A 193 17.59 -18.46 -6.78
N VAL A 194 17.05 -17.28 -6.45
CA VAL A 194 17.78 -16.27 -5.67
C VAL A 194 18.10 -16.78 -4.27
N TYR A 195 17.18 -17.49 -3.62
CA TYR A 195 17.41 -18.10 -2.32
C TYR A 195 18.59 -19.09 -2.36
N ASP A 196 18.56 -20.05 -3.28
CA ASP A 196 19.57 -21.10 -3.40
C ASP A 196 20.94 -20.53 -3.78
N CYS A 197 20.99 -19.59 -4.73
CA CYS A 197 22.24 -18.97 -5.15
C CYS A 197 22.85 -18.15 -4.01
N THR A 198 22.03 -17.47 -3.21
CA THR A 198 22.49 -16.72 -2.04
C THR A 198 23.00 -17.66 -0.95
N LEU A 199 22.26 -18.72 -0.64
CA LEU A 199 22.61 -19.69 0.40
C LEU A 199 23.91 -20.44 0.08
N ASN A 200 24.10 -20.84 -1.17
CA ASN A 200 25.26 -21.62 -1.61
C ASN A 200 26.41 -20.77 -2.16
N ASN A 201 26.20 -19.46 -2.33
CA ASN A 201 27.12 -18.54 -2.99
C ASN A 201 27.51 -18.99 -4.42
N THR A 202 26.55 -19.51 -5.18
CA THR A 202 26.76 -20.07 -6.53
C THR A 202 25.74 -19.48 -7.49
N TRP A 203 26.17 -18.62 -8.42
CA TRP A 203 25.29 -17.86 -9.31
C TRP A 203 25.42 -18.25 -10.80
N ASP A 204 26.41 -19.07 -11.15
CA ASP A 204 26.77 -19.48 -12.50
C ASP A 204 26.08 -20.78 -12.96
N ILE A 205 24.96 -21.14 -12.33
CA ILE A 205 24.11 -22.28 -12.74
C ILE A 205 23.54 -21.98 -14.14
N PRO A 206 23.57 -22.89 -15.13
CA PRO A 206 22.92 -22.67 -16.43
C PRO A 206 21.39 -22.56 -16.35
N HIS A 207 20.77 -21.82 -17.29
CA HIS A 207 19.34 -21.45 -17.20
C HIS A 207 18.42 -22.68 -17.26
N ASP A 208 18.79 -23.67 -18.05
CA ASP A 208 18.08 -24.93 -18.29
C ASP A 208 18.41 -26.03 -17.25
N LYS A 209 19.29 -25.74 -16.28
CA LYS A 209 19.79 -26.73 -15.31
C LYS A 209 19.43 -26.43 -13.86
N TYR A 210 18.86 -25.27 -13.58
CA TYR A 210 18.35 -25.00 -12.25
C TYR A 210 17.03 -25.75 -12.04
N GLU A 211 16.89 -26.40 -10.90
CA GLU A 211 15.63 -26.92 -10.41
C GLU A 211 15.68 -26.78 -8.89
N PRO A 212 14.75 -26.04 -8.26
CA PRO A 212 14.74 -25.94 -6.81
C PRO A 212 14.59 -27.32 -6.20
N ASP A 213 15.05 -27.54 -4.97
CA ASP A 213 14.65 -28.69 -4.19
C ASP A 213 13.30 -28.45 -3.48
N GLU A 214 12.70 -29.53 -2.96
CA GLU A 214 11.39 -29.42 -2.30
C GLU A 214 11.46 -28.56 -1.04
N LYS A 215 12.58 -28.61 -0.31
CA LYS A 215 12.81 -27.81 0.89
C LYS A 215 12.76 -26.31 0.58
N THR A 216 13.39 -25.87 -0.50
CA THR A 216 13.42 -24.48 -0.92
C THR A 216 12.04 -24.01 -1.37
N ARG A 217 11.30 -24.84 -2.11
CA ARG A 217 9.90 -24.54 -2.44
C ARG A 217 9.06 -24.34 -1.19
N GLN A 218 9.20 -25.21 -0.20
CA GLN A 218 8.48 -25.08 1.08
C GLN A 218 8.88 -23.82 1.86
N ILE A 219 10.17 -23.46 1.87
CA ILE A 219 10.64 -22.22 2.49
C ILE A 219 10.00 -21.01 1.82
N ILE A 220 10.07 -20.90 0.48
CA ILE A 220 9.47 -19.78 -0.24
C ILE A 220 7.95 -19.76 -0.05
N HIS A 221 7.29 -20.91 -0.10
CA HIS A 221 5.86 -21.02 0.17
C HIS A 221 5.49 -20.50 1.57
N HIS A 222 6.25 -20.89 2.60
CA HIS A 222 6.06 -20.42 3.96
C HIS A 222 6.24 -18.89 4.09
N LEU A 223 7.12 -18.27 3.30
CA LEU A 223 7.22 -16.80 3.27
C LEU A 223 5.93 -16.13 2.75
N PHE A 224 5.23 -16.76 1.79
CA PHE A 224 3.92 -16.29 1.31
C PHE A 224 2.80 -16.58 2.32
N TYR A 225 2.83 -17.74 2.97
CA TYR A 225 1.76 -18.19 3.86
C TYR A 225 2.28 -18.70 5.22
N PRO A 226 2.79 -17.81 6.10
CA PRO A 226 3.46 -18.22 7.35
C PRO A 226 2.56 -18.97 8.35
N LEU A 227 1.25 -18.71 8.31
CA LEU A 227 0.27 -19.31 9.23
C LEU A 227 -0.44 -20.53 8.62
N GLU A 228 -0.13 -20.90 7.38
CA GLU A 228 -0.79 -22.03 6.75
C GLU A 228 -0.37 -23.35 7.42
N ASN A 229 -1.37 -24.19 7.68
CA ASN A 229 -1.21 -25.46 8.40
C ASN A 229 -0.66 -25.34 9.83
N ILE A 230 -0.78 -24.16 10.46
CA ILE A 230 -0.48 -23.98 11.88
C ILE A 230 -1.78 -23.91 12.68
N GLU A 231 -1.90 -24.78 13.67
CA GLU A 231 -2.95 -24.72 14.69
C GLU A 231 -2.32 -24.33 16.03
N PHE A 232 -2.89 -23.32 16.68
CA PHE A 232 -2.45 -22.88 18.00
C PHE A 232 -3.34 -23.49 19.07
N ALA A 233 -2.73 -23.99 20.15
CA ALA A 233 -3.47 -24.55 21.28
C ALA A 233 -4.34 -23.49 21.99
N ASP A 234 -3.83 -22.26 22.07
CA ASP A 234 -4.50 -21.11 22.66
C ASP A 234 -3.96 -19.79 22.08
N PHE A 235 -4.55 -18.68 22.53
CA PHE A 235 -4.16 -17.34 22.09
C PHE A 235 -2.72 -16.98 22.48
N GLU A 236 -2.24 -17.43 23.63
CA GLU A 236 -0.88 -17.14 24.10
C GLU A 236 0.17 -17.84 23.23
N SER A 237 -0.11 -19.08 22.80
CA SER A 237 0.73 -19.82 21.85
C SER A 237 0.87 -19.08 20.52
N TYR A 238 -0.20 -18.45 20.05
CA TYR A 238 -0.16 -17.58 18.86
C TYR A 238 0.70 -16.33 19.11
N VAL A 239 0.56 -15.66 20.26
CA VAL A 239 1.35 -14.46 20.59
C VAL A 239 2.85 -14.80 20.66
N LEU A 240 3.22 -15.91 21.31
CA LEU A 240 4.59 -16.40 21.37
C LEU A 240 5.14 -16.70 19.97
N TRP A 241 4.35 -17.33 19.11
CA TRP A 241 4.75 -17.60 17.73
C TRP A 241 5.01 -16.30 16.96
N VAL A 242 4.15 -15.28 17.08
CA VAL A 242 4.34 -14.00 16.38
C VAL A 242 5.59 -13.26 16.89
N ILE A 243 5.85 -13.32 18.19
CA ILE A 243 7.07 -12.78 18.79
C ILE A 243 8.30 -13.44 18.14
N HIS A 244 8.34 -14.76 18.09
CA HIS A 244 9.45 -15.50 17.48
C HIS A 244 9.57 -15.24 15.97
N PHE A 245 8.44 -15.11 15.28
CA PHE A 245 8.40 -14.73 13.87
C PHE A 245 9.04 -13.35 13.63
N LEU A 246 8.75 -12.37 14.48
CA LEU A 246 9.34 -11.03 14.40
C LEU A 246 10.85 -11.05 14.72
N GLU A 247 11.27 -11.78 15.74
CA GLU A 247 12.69 -11.95 16.11
C GLU A 247 13.49 -12.53 14.95
N ASN A 248 13.05 -13.67 14.40
CA ASN A 248 13.71 -14.29 13.25
C ASN A 248 13.76 -13.35 12.03
N ASP A 249 12.69 -12.61 11.77
CA ASP A 249 12.63 -11.67 10.65
C ASP A 249 13.57 -10.47 10.83
N ILE A 250 13.75 -9.99 12.07
CA ILE A 250 14.71 -8.94 12.44
C ILE A 250 16.14 -9.45 12.26
N ASP A 251 16.46 -10.66 12.71
CA ASP A 251 17.78 -11.28 12.53
C ASP A 251 18.15 -11.41 11.06
N GLU A 252 17.23 -11.91 10.23
CA GLU A 252 17.41 -11.97 8.78
C GLU A 252 17.56 -10.55 8.18
N ALA A 253 16.86 -9.55 8.74
CA ALA A 253 16.97 -8.17 8.26
C ALA A 253 18.34 -7.55 8.57
N TYR A 254 18.96 -7.88 9.70
CA TYR A 254 20.31 -7.45 10.04
C TYR A 254 21.38 -8.04 9.13
N LYS A 255 21.22 -9.31 8.73
CA LYS A 255 22.11 -9.97 7.76
C LYS A 255 22.16 -9.22 6.42
N GLY A 256 21.02 -8.71 5.96
CA GLY A 256 20.93 -7.84 4.79
C GLY A 256 20.40 -8.51 3.53
N ASN A 257 20.07 -7.71 2.51
CA ASN A 257 19.35 -8.14 1.31
C ASN A 257 20.22 -8.78 0.21
N VAL A 258 21.49 -9.02 0.48
CA VAL A 258 22.41 -9.82 -0.35
C VAL A 258 22.92 -11.03 0.44
N THR A 259 23.18 -10.86 1.74
CA THR A 259 23.76 -11.93 2.57
C THR A 259 22.70 -12.88 3.14
N SER A 260 21.51 -12.40 3.51
CA SER A 260 20.40 -13.29 3.90
C SER A 260 19.71 -13.85 2.67
N ALA A 261 19.70 -15.18 2.54
CA ALA A 261 18.95 -15.86 1.48
C ALA A 261 17.45 -15.54 1.54
N VAL A 262 16.89 -15.43 2.74
CA VAL A 262 15.48 -15.05 2.95
C VAL A 262 15.22 -13.64 2.45
N LYS A 263 16.01 -12.65 2.88
CA LYS A 263 15.82 -11.26 2.45
C LYS A 263 16.17 -11.06 0.99
N ALA A 264 17.17 -11.76 0.44
CA ALA A 264 17.47 -11.72 -0.99
C ALA A 264 16.28 -12.21 -1.82
N ALA A 265 15.67 -13.33 -1.43
CA ALA A 265 14.50 -13.90 -2.10
C ALA A 265 13.26 -12.99 -2.00
N THR A 266 12.95 -12.41 -0.84
CA THR A 266 11.82 -11.47 -0.74
C THR A 266 12.09 -10.15 -1.47
N ASP A 267 13.34 -9.71 -1.55
CA ASP A 267 13.74 -8.50 -2.28
C ASP A 267 13.56 -8.62 -3.79
N VAL A 268 13.44 -9.85 -4.34
CA VAL A 268 13.03 -10.10 -5.74
C VAL A 268 11.71 -9.41 -6.05
N LEU A 269 10.73 -9.41 -5.14
CA LEU A 269 9.44 -8.76 -5.36
C LEU A 269 9.58 -7.24 -5.55
N ARG A 270 10.57 -6.63 -4.87
CA ARG A 270 10.89 -5.21 -5.00
C ARG A 270 11.68 -4.93 -6.28
N ASP A 271 12.66 -5.77 -6.59
CA ASP A 271 13.54 -5.61 -7.74
C ASP A 271 12.79 -5.88 -9.05
N LEU A 272 11.83 -6.81 -9.06
CA LEU A 272 11.03 -7.15 -10.24
C LEU A 272 9.71 -6.37 -10.34
N ARG A 273 9.51 -5.36 -9.48
CA ARG A 273 8.29 -4.53 -9.48
C ARG A 273 7.98 -3.96 -10.86
N ASP A 274 8.97 -3.52 -11.62
CA ASP A 274 8.74 -2.95 -12.96
C ASP A 274 8.35 -4.00 -14.00
N THR A 275 8.75 -5.26 -13.82
CA THR A 275 8.27 -6.38 -14.63
C THR A 275 6.84 -6.75 -14.23
N ILE A 276 6.50 -6.72 -12.94
CA ILE A 276 5.13 -6.92 -12.45
C ILE A 276 4.21 -5.79 -12.95
N ARG A 277 4.65 -4.53 -12.94
CA ARG A 277 3.93 -3.41 -13.60
C ARG A 277 3.68 -3.68 -15.08
N TYR A 278 4.69 -4.20 -15.80
CA TYR A 278 4.55 -4.55 -17.21
C TYR A 278 3.45 -5.60 -17.48
N VAL A 279 3.21 -6.49 -16.52
CA VAL A 279 2.08 -7.43 -16.54
C VAL A 279 0.76 -6.73 -16.26
N VAL A 280 0.67 -5.97 -15.16
CA VAL A 280 -0.60 -5.52 -14.57
C VAL A 280 -1.19 -4.30 -15.29
N ASP A 281 -0.32 -3.36 -15.68
CA ASP A 281 -0.71 -2.08 -16.24
C ASP A 281 -1.68 -2.21 -17.43
N PHE A 282 -2.60 -1.26 -17.56
CA PHE A 282 -3.56 -1.16 -18.67
C PHE A 282 -4.38 -2.44 -18.92
N ARG A 283 -4.81 -3.11 -17.84
CA ARG A 283 -5.66 -4.32 -17.88
C ARG A 283 -4.94 -5.54 -18.46
N GLY A 284 -3.65 -5.67 -18.22
CA GLY A 284 -2.88 -6.82 -18.70
C GLY A 284 -3.16 -8.13 -17.94
N LEU A 285 -3.99 -8.09 -16.90
CA LEU A 285 -4.56 -9.28 -16.25
C LEU A 285 -6.03 -9.49 -16.64
N THR A 286 -6.47 -10.74 -16.67
CA THR A 286 -7.90 -11.07 -16.77
C THR A 286 -8.67 -10.44 -15.60
N LEU A 287 -9.99 -10.25 -15.75
CA LEU A 287 -10.81 -9.55 -14.75
C LEU A 287 -10.69 -10.15 -13.36
N GLU A 288 -10.91 -11.46 -13.23
CA GLU A 288 -10.85 -12.17 -11.94
C GLU A 288 -9.43 -12.21 -11.39
N SER A 289 -8.43 -12.39 -12.24
CA SER A 289 -7.02 -12.36 -11.82
C SER A 289 -6.59 -10.98 -11.34
N HIS A 290 -7.02 -9.89 -12.00
CA HIS A 290 -6.75 -8.53 -11.55
C HIS A 290 -7.39 -8.26 -10.17
N ARG A 291 -8.64 -8.71 -9.98
CA ARG A 291 -9.34 -8.60 -8.69
C ARG A 291 -8.59 -9.34 -7.57
N ARG A 292 -8.21 -10.59 -7.82
CA ARG A 292 -7.48 -11.41 -6.84
C ARG A 292 -6.08 -10.86 -6.58
N PHE A 293 -5.37 -10.43 -7.62
CA PHE A 293 -4.05 -9.82 -7.51
C PHE A 293 -4.06 -8.61 -6.56
N LEU A 294 -4.99 -7.67 -6.72
CA LEU A 294 -5.06 -6.50 -5.85
C LEU A 294 -5.57 -6.82 -4.43
N LYS A 295 -6.51 -7.76 -4.30
CA LYS A 295 -7.15 -8.07 -3.00
C LYS A 295 -6.30 -8.95 -2.09
N GLU A 296 -5.51 -9.86 -2.68
CA GLU A 296 -4.83 -10.95 -1.97
C GLU A 296 -3.32 -10.94 -2.22
N ILE A 297 -2.87 -11.01 -3.48
CA ILE A 297 -1.44 -11.16 -3.80
C ILE A 297 -0.63 -9.89 -3.48
N CYS A 298 -1.09 -8.72 -3.90
CA CYS A 298 -0.41 -7.45 -3.67
C CYS A 298 -0.22 -7.16 -2.16
N PRO A 299 -1.23 -7.36 -1.28
CA PRO A 299 -1.02 -7.31 0.17
C PRO A 299 0.03 -8.29 0.71
N ILE A 300 0.09 -9.53 0.19
CA ILE A 300 1.12 -10.52 0.59
C ILE A 300 2.51 -10.03 0.18
N MET A 301 2.67 -9.58 -1.07
CA MET A 301 3.93 -9.04 -1.57
C MET A 301 4.37 -7.80 -0.77
N ASN A 302 3.44 -6.92 -0.42
CA ASN A 302 3.70 -5.74 0.40
C ASN A 302 4.17 -6.13 1.81
N ARG A 303 3.52 -7.13 2.43
CA ARG A 303 3.91 -7.66 3.74
C ARG A 303 5.35 -8.18 3.72
N MET A 304 5.74 -8.89 2.66
CA MET A 304 7.05 -9.55 2.56
C MET A 304 8.19 -8.60 2.18
N ALA A 305 7.96 -7.67 1.25
CA ALA A 305 9.03 -6.92 0.60
C ALA A 305 8.95 -5.39 0.78
N VAL A 306 7.83 -4.87 1.26
CA VAL A 306 7.57 -3.42 1.43
C VAL A 306 7.21 -3.10 2.87
N GLY A 307 7.83 -3.83 3.80
CA GLY A 307 7.69 -3.55 5.22
C GLY A 307 8.58 -2.42 5.72
N PRO A 308 8.54 -2.19 7.04
CA PRO A 308 9.17 -1.03 7.63
C PRO A 308 10.69 -1.23 7.74
N PRO A 309 11.47 -0.19 8.11
CA PRO A 309 12.81 -0.40 8.64
C PRO A 309 12.80 -1.39 9.81
N LYS A 310 13.88 -2.19 9.96
CA LYS A 310 13.99 -3.20 11.04
C LYS A 310 13.77 -2.61 12.44
N GLU A 311 14.20 -1.37 12.65
CA GLU A 311 14.03 -0.63 13.90
C GLU A 311 12.56 -0.49 14.31
N ARG A 312 11.64 -0.41 13.34
CA ARG A 312 10.21 -0.32 13.63
C ARG A 312 9.61 -1.66 14.09
N ASN A 313 10.17 -2.78 13.64
CA ASN A 313 9.77 -4.10 14.14
C ASN A 313 10.38 -4.38 15.53
N GLU A 314 11.61 -3.92 15.80
CA GLU A 314 12.19 -3.95 17.15
C GLU A 314 11.34 -3.12 18.13
N GLN A 315 10.90 -1.93 17.72
CA GLN A 315 9.99 -1.09 18.50
C GLN A 315 8.64 -1.78 18.75
N LEU A 316 8.07 -2.44 17.73
CA LEU A 316 6.83 -3.21 17.90
C LEU A 316 7.03 -4.35 18.92
N LEU A 317 8.15 -5.07 18.82
CA LEU A 317 8.49 -6.15 19.75
C LEU A 317 8.63 -5.64 21.20
N ALA A 318 9.32 -4.51 21.40
CA ALA A 318 9.45 -3.86 22.69
C ALA A 318 8.08 -3.45 23.27
N LEU A 319 7.18 -2.93 22.43
CA LEU A 319 5.82 -2.55 22.83
C LEU A 319 4.96 -3.77 23.20
N LEU A 320 5.07 -4.86 22.44
CA LEU A 320 4.39 -6.14 22.75
C LEU A 320 4.87 -6.71 24.09
N ARG A 321 6.19 -6.79 24.30
CA ARG A 321 6.80 -7.29 25.54
C ARG A 321 6.47 -6.44 26.76
N SER A 322 6.27 -5.13 26.58
CA SER A 322 5.82 -4.23 27.66
C SER A 322 4.35 -4.43 28.08
N GLY A 323 3.58 -5.19 27.30
CA GLY A 323 2.14 -5.36 27.49
C GLY A 323 1.31 -4.09 27.21
N LEU A 324 1.90 -3.03 26.64
CA LEU A 324 1.16 -1.85 26.19
C LEU A 324 0.37 -2.13 24.90
N VAL A 325 1.02 -2.82 23.96
CA VAL A 325 0.41 -3.27 22.71
C VAL A 325 0.09 -4.76 22.82
N GLU A 326 -1.10 -5.15 22.41
CA GLU A 326 -1.54 -6.55 22.37
C GLU A 326 -2.26 -6.85 21.05
N PHE A 327 -2.18 -8.10 20.58
CA PHE A 327 -3.06 -8.54 19.50
C PHE A 327 -4.51 -8.62 19.98
N ALA A 328 -5.45 -8.17 19.16
CA ALA A 328 -6.88 -8.32 19.45
C ALA A 328 -7.43 -9.70 19.09
N SER A 329 -6.74 -10.42 18.21
CA SER A 329 -7.21 -11.67 17.59
C SER A 329 -6.06 -12.50 17.02
N ALA A 330 -6.21 -13.83 17.02
CA ALA A 330 -5.31 -14.76 16.32
C ALA A 330 -5.84 -15.13 14.93
N SER A 331 -7.15 -14.99 14.69
CA SER A 331 -7.78 -15.24 13.39
C SER A 331 -8.80 -14.17 13.01
N HIS A 332 -9.14 -14.12 11.71
CA HIS A 332 -10.11 -13.23 11.03
C HIS A 332 -11.10 -12.45 11.94
N PRO A 333 -10.68 -11.31 12.51
CA PRO A 333 -11.50 -10.59 13.48
C PRO A 333 -12.69 -9.90 12.82
N LYS A 334 -13.79 -9.82 13.57
CA LYS A 334 -14.97 -9.00 13.24
C LYS A 334 -15.04 -7.83 14.19
N VAL A 335 -15.46 -6.67 13.65
CA VAL A 335 -15.65 -5.45 14.42
C VAL A 335 -17.13 -5.15 14.52
N ARG A 336 -17.65 -5.06 15.75
CA ARG A 336 -19.02 -4.64 16.05
C ARG A 336 -19.04 -3.47 17.01
N THR A 337 -20.19 -2.84 17.13
CA THR A 337 -20.46 -1.75 18.08
C THR A 337 -21.32 -2.30 19.21
N ASP A 338 -21.00 -2.01 20.45
CA ASP A 338 -21.80 -2.38 21.62
C ASP A 338 -22.34 -1.13 22.32
N ALA A 339 -23.65 -0.92 22.21
CA ALA A 339 -24.34 0.22 22.80
C ALA A 339 -24.58 0.08 24.31
N THR A 340 -24.45 -1.12 24.89
CA THR A 340 -24.58 -1.32 26.34
C THR A 340 -23.34 -0.82 27.05
N SER A 341 -22.17 -1.25 26.59
CA SER A 341 -20.88 -0.81 27.13
C SER A 341 -20.36 0.50 26.50
N ALA A 342 -21.00 0.99 25.44
CA ALA A 342 -20.55 2.15 24.65
C ALA A 342 -19.11 1.99 24.14
N THR A 343 -18.79 0.82 23.56
CA THR A 343 -17.46 0.48 23.03
C THR A 343 -17.53 -0.15 21.64
N PHE A 344 -16.40 -0.12 20.94
CA PHE A 344 -16.13 -1.02 19.81
C PHE A 344 -15.69 -2.37 20.35
N VAL A 345 -16.15 -3.45 19.72
CA VAL A 345 -15.80 -4.82 20.10
C VAL A 345 -15.14 -5.51 18.92
N ILE A 346 -13.93 -6.01 19.17
CA ILE A 346 -13.15 -6.80 18.22
C ILE A 346 -13.22 -8.23 18.71
N SER A 347 -13.86 -9.09 17.93
CA SER A 347 -14.13 -10.48 18.30
C SER A 347 -13.59 -11.44 17.24
N SER A 348 -12.87 -12.46 17.69
CA SER A 348 -12.50 -13.65 16.91
C SER A 348 -12.91 -14.92 17.67
N MET A 349 -12.56 -16.10 17.17
CA MET A 349 -12.87 -17.36 17.87
C MET A 349 -12.12 -17.49 19.20
N GLU A 350 -10.94 -16.88 19.29
CA GLU A 350 -10.02 -17.05 20.42
C GLU A 350 -10.21 -16.00 21.51
N ARG A 351 -10.72 -14.80 21.16
CA ARG A 351 -10.80 -13.68 22.10
C ARG A 351 -11.86 -12.64 21.68
N GLU A 352 -12.37 -11.93 22.67
CA GLU A 352 -13.14 -10.70 22.49
C GLU A 352 -12.49 -9.58 23.31
N VAL A 353 -12.24 -8.43 22.67
CA VAL A 353 -11.70 -7.24 23.34
C VAL A 353 -12.56 -6.02 23.07
N HIS A 354 -12.65 -5.14 24.06
CA HIS A 354 -13.40 -3.90 24.00
C HIS A 354 -12.44 -2.70 23.89
N ALA A 355 -12.72 -1.79 22.97
CA ALA A 355 -11.97 -0.58 22.74
C ALA A 355 -12.87 0.66 22.71
N ASP A 356 -12.37 1.76 23.26
CA ASP A 356 -13.04 3.05 23.29
C ASP A 356 -12.78 3.81 21.98
N VAL A 357 -11.57 3.68 21.44
CA VAL A 357 -11.19 4.32 20.17
C VAL A 357 -10.93 3.25 19.11
N LEU A 358 -11.53 3.39 17.93
CA LEU A 358 -11.23 2.58 16.75
C LEU A 358 -10.49 3.42 15.72
N VAL A 359 -9.25 3.05 15.40
CA VAL A 359 -8.40 3.71 14.39
C VAL A 359 -8.28 2.85 13.15
N LYS A 360 -8.69 3.38 11.99
CA LYS A 360 -8.48 2.74 10.69
C LYS A 360 -7.06 2.98 10.20
N GLY A 361 -6.18 2.01 10.43
CA GLY A 361 -4.75 2.00 10.10
C GLY A 361 -4.40 1.70 8.64
N MET A 362 -5.26 2.09 7.69
CA MET A 362 -5.07 1.82 6.26
C MET A 362 -5.37 3.08 5.44
N ILE A 363 -4.54 3.33 4.43
CA ILE A 363 -4.80 4.35 3.41
C ILE A 363 -5.73 3.74 2.36
N GLU A 364 -6.81 4.45 2.04
CA GLU A 364 -7.71 4.02 0.98
C GLU A 364 -7.15 4.29 -0.39
N GLN A 365 -7.45 3.40 -1.33
CA GLN A 365 -7.24 3.66 -2.74
C GLN A 365 -8.15 4.79 -3.22
N PHE A 366 -7.65 5.63 -4.12
CA PHE A 366 -8.47 6.65 -4.77
C PHE A 366 -9.56 6.01 -5.66
N ILE A 367 -10.82 6.30 -5.33
CA ILE A 367 -12.00 5.84 -6.06
C ILE A 367 -12.72 7.08 -6.60
N PRO A 368 -12.68 7.36 -7.92
CA PRO A 368 -13.20 8.61 -8.49
C PRO A 368 -14.64 8.94 -8.05
N HIS A 369 -15.53 7.95 -8.04
CA HIS A 369 -16.93 8.14 -7.64
C HIS A 369 -17.15 8.39 -6.16
N ARG A 370 -16.16 8.11 -5.30
CA ARG A 370 -16.23 8.35 -3.87
C ARG A 370 -15.44 9.58 -3.44
N ASP A 371 -14.55 10.11 -4.26
CA ASP A 371 -13.69 11.23 -3.89
C ASP A 371 -14.47 12.50 -3.47
N GLU A 372 -14.01 13.20 -2.44
CA GLU A 372 -14.64 14.41 -1.89
C GLU A 372 -14.28 15.67 -2.67
N SER A 373 -13.26 15.64 -3.54
CA SER A 373 -12.80 16.82 -4.28
C SER A 373 -13.88 17.34 -5.24
N PRO A 374 -14.24 18.64 -5.17
CA PRO A 374 -15.11 19.28 -6.15
C PRO A 374 -14.61 19.10 -7.59
N LEU A 375 -13.28 19.17 -7.80
CA LEU A 375 -12.66 18.97 -9.11
C LEU A 375 -13.01 17.61 -9.71
N ILE A 376 -12.76 16.54 -8.97
CA ILE A 376 -13.01 15.17 -9.45
C ILE A 376 -14.49 14.95 -9.70
N GLN A 377 -15.36 15.42 -8.79
CA GLN A 377 -16.81 15.28 -8.96
C GLN A 377 -17.34 16.05 -10.17
N ASN A 378 -16.88 17.29 -10.39
CA ASN A 378 -17.31 18.09 -11.53
C ASN A 378 -16.78 17.54 -12.86
N MET A 379 -15.53 17.09 -12.90
CA MET A 379 -14.96 16.46 -14.10
C MET A 379 -15.69 15.17 -14.47
N LEU A 380 -16.08 14.33 -13.49
CA LEU A 380 -16.92 13.15 -13.72
C LEU A 380 -18.29 13.54 -14.27
N LYS A 381 -18.96 14.53 -13.65
CA LYS A 381 -20.29 15.01 -14.07
C LYS A 381 -20.27 15.55 -15.51
N ARG A 382 -19.19 16.21 -15.92
CA ARG A 382 -18.99 16.72 -17.28
C ARG A 382 -18.56 15.65 -18.28
N GLY A 383 -18.21 14.45 -17.82
CA GLY A 383 -17.67 13.38 -18.64
C GLY A 383 -16.24 13.64 -19.14
N LEU A 384 -15.48 14.56 -18.52
CA LEU A 384 -14.08 14.79 -18.86
C LEU A 384 -13.16 13.66 -18.39
N ILE A 385 -13.57 12.94 -17.35
CA ILE A 385 -12.88 11.75 -16.84
C ILE A 385 -13.88 10.62 -16.66
N ARG A 386 -13.37 9.39 -16.67
CA ARG A 386 -14.10 8.20 -16.24
C ARG A 386 -13.22 7.34 -15.33
N PRO A 387 -13.80 6.50 -14.45
CA PRO A 387 -13.03 5.49 -13.76
C PRO A 387 -12.41 4.51 -14.76
N PHE A 388 -11.23 4.01 -14.44
CA PHE A 388 -10.63 2.92 -15.19
C PHE A 388 -11.31 1.59 -14.84
N LEU A 389 -11.63 0.77 -15.85
CA LEU A 389 -12.38 -0.47 -15.71
C LEU A 389 -11.74 -1.63 -16.48
N ASN A 390 -11.57 -2.77 -15.82
CA ASN A 390 -11.29 -4.07 -16.43
C ASN A 390 -12.56 -4.91 -16.46
N GLY A 391 -13.31 -4.87 -17.57
CA GLY A 391 -14.69 -5.37 -17.62
C GLY A 391 -15.57 -4.62 -16.60
N ASP A 392 -16.21 -5.33 -15.68
CA ASP A 392 -17.01 -4.75 -14.60
C ASP A 392 -16.21 -4.37 -13.34
N PHE A 393 -14.92 -4.73 -13.30
CA PHE A 393 -14.07 -4.49 -12.14
C PHE A 393 -13.35 -3.14 -12.23
N HIS A 394 -13.46 -2.35 -11.17
CA HIS A 394 -12.74 -1.09 -11.01
C HIS A 394 -11.51 -1.29 -10.10
N PRO A 395 -10.29 -1.36 -10.65
CA PRO A 395 -9.07 -1.55 -9.86
C PRO A 395 -8.53 -0.24 -9.24
N GLY A 396 -9.35 0.83 -9.19
CA GLY A 396 -8.97 2.17 -8.74
C GLY A 396 -8.64 3.14 -9.89
N GLY A 397 -8.49 4.42 -9.58
CA GLY A 397 -7.99 5.43 -10.52
C GLY A 397 -8.94 5.87 -11.66
N ILE A 398 -8.57 6.96 -12.32
CA ILE A 398 -9.19 7.42 -13.57
C ILE A 398 -8.49 6.82 -14.79
N ASP A 399 -9.22 6.72 -15.88
CA ASP A 399 -8.73 6.16 -17.13
C ASP A 399 -7.81 7.14 -17.88
N VAL A 400 -6.64 6.64 -18.28
CA VAL A 400 -5.65 7.36 -19.08
C VAL A 400 -5.12 6.47 -20.20
N ASN A 401 -4.64 7.06 -21.29
CA ASN A 401 -3.86 6.31 -22.28
C ASN A 401 -2.41 6.08 -21.80
N ARG A 402 -1.60 5.38 -22.60
CA ARG A 402 -0.18 5.12 -22.31
C ARG A 402 0.71 6.38 -22.30
N GLN A 403 0.22 7.49 -22.85
CA GLN A 403 0.83 8.82 -22.82
C GLN A 403 0.34 9.66 -21.64
N GLN A 404 -0.46 9.08 -20.73
CA GLN A 404 -1.02 9.72 -19.54
C GLN A 404 -2.07 10.81 -19.83
N ASN A 405 -2.61 10.88 -21.06
CA ASN A 405 -3.77 11.72 -21.37
C ASN A 405 -5.04 11.13 -20.76
N LEU A 406 -5.93 11.98 -20.27
CA LEU A 406 -7.23 11.55 -19.76
C LEU A 406 -8.13 11.00 -20.87
N ILE A 407 -8.88 9.96 -20.52
CA ILE A 407 -9.96 9.41 -21.33
C ILE A 407 -11.30 9.89 -20.78
N SER A 408 -12.09 10.55 -21.61
CA SER A 408 -13.43 11.03 -21.28
C SER A 408 -14.43 9.88 -21.14
N ALA A 409 -15.61 10.18 -20.61
CA ALA A 409 -16.70 9.20 -20.45
C ALA A 409 -17.10 8.50 -21.75
N ASN A 410 -17.01 9.21 -22.90
CA ASN A 410 -17.29 8.64 -24.22
C ASN A 410 -16.10 7.86 -24.83
N GLY A 411 -14.99 7.69 -24.11
CA GLY A 411 -13.81 6.96 -24.58
C GLY A 411 -12.85 7.77 -25.45
N THR A 412 -13.02 9.09 -25.54
CA THR A 412 -12.15 9.96 -26.32
C THR A 412 -10.93 10.39 -25.51
N CYS A 413 -9.76 10.39 -26.14
CA CYS A 413 -8.54 10.93 -25.55
C CYS A 413 -8.55 12.46 -25.57
N ILE A 414 -8.44 13.10 -24.41
CA ILE A 414 -8.30 14.56 -24.29
C ILE A 414 -6.83 14.93 -24.43
N ARG A 415 -6.43 15.33 -25.63
CA ARG A 415 -5.02 15.50 -26.02
C ARG A 415 -4.23 16.54 -25.23
N ASN A 416 -4.92 17.49 -24.60
CA ASN A 416 -4.32 18.57 -23.82
C ASN A 416 -4.58 18.48 -22.31
N LEU A 417 -4.99 17.31 -21.83
CA LEU A 417 -5.25 17.09 -20.41
C LEU A 417 -4.63 15.76 -20.00
N TRP A 418 -3.71 15.81 -19.04
CA TRP A 418 -2.96 14.65 -18.54
C TRP A 418 -3.20 14.44 -17.04
N ALA A 419 -2.93 13.23 -16.56
CA ALA A 419 -2.97 12.91 -15.14
C ALA A 419 -1.80 12.01 -14.74
N LEU A 420 -1.24 12.23 -13.56
CA LEU A 420 -0.10 11.48 -13.03
C LEU A 420 -0.30 11.15 -11.54
N GLY A 421 0.40 10.12 -11.06
CA GLY A 421 0.39 9.72 -9.65
C GLY A 421 -0.85 8.91 -9.24
N ASN A 422 -1.21 8.99 -7.95
CA ASN A 422 -2.20 8.12 -7.30
C ASN A 422 -3.58 8.10 -7.98
N ILE A 423 -3.96 9.20 -8.63
CA ILE A 423 -5.23 9.25 -9.37
C ILE A 423 -5.24 8.30 -10.57
N CYS A 424 -4.08 7.80 -11.01
CA CYS A 424 -3.91 6.87 -12.12
C CYS A 424 -3.51 5.44 -11.67
N GLU A 425 -3.71 5.07 -10.40
CA GLU A 425 -3.31 3.77 -9.84
C GLU A 425 -3.95 2.55 -10.53
N GLY A 426 -5.14 2.71 -11.13
CA GLY A 426 -5.78 1.63 -11.90
C GLY A 426 -5.04 1.27 -13.18
N PRO A 427 -4.89 2.22 -14.13
CA PRO A 427 -4.16 1.95 -15.36
C PRO A 427 -2.64 1.78 -15.16
N ASN A 428 -2.06 2.41 -14.13
CA ASN A 428 -0.66 2.28 -13.76
C ASN A 428 -0.56 1.68 -12.34
N TRP A 429 -0.15 0.43 -12.20
CA TRP A 429 -0.07 -0.20 -10.88
C TRP A 429 1.10 0.37 -10.06
N TYR A 430 0.85 0.60 -8.77
CA TYR A 430 1.85 0.91 -7.75
C TYR A 430 2.49 2.31 -7.91
N THR A 431 1.69 3.36 -8.14
CA THR A 431 2.14 4.75 -8.39
C THR A 431 2.62 5.50 -7.15
N TYR A 432 2.32 5.00 -5.96
CA TYR A 432 2.69 5.62 -4.67
C TYR A 432 4.15 5.40 -4.25
N VAL A 433 5.01 4.85 -5.13
CA VAL A 433 6.44 4.70 -4.86
C VAL A 433 7.20 5.94 -5.27
N LEU A 434 7.98 6.48 -4.32
CA LEU A 434 8.85 7.62 -4.56
C LEU A 434 10.03 7.27 -5.49
N PRO A 435 10.51 8.24 -6.30
CA PRO A 435 11.72 8.07 -7.08
C PRO A 435 12.91 7.65 -6.23
N ARG A 436 13.69 6.67 -6.71
CA ARG A 436 14.94 6.25 -6.09
C ARG A 436 16.14 6.88 -6.81
N PRO A 437 17.19 7.30 -6.10
CA PRO A 437 18.44 7.74 -6.72
C PRO A 437 19.02 6.67 -7.65
N LEU A 438 19.57 7.08 -8.79
CA LEU A 438 20.22 6.22 -9.80
C LEU A 438 19.33 5.12 -10.42
N VAL A 439 18.03 5.11 -10.12
CA VAL A 439 17.06 4.21 -10.73
C VAL A 439 16.13 5.01 -11.60
N ASN A 440 15.93 4.56 -12.85
CA ASN A 440 14.98 5.16 -13.77
C ASN A 440 13.53 4.89 -13.31
N SER A 441 13.09 5.59 -12.27
CA SER A 441 11.86 5.31 -11.54
C SER A 441 10.63 5.62 -12.39
N ARG A 442 9.59 4.76 -12.30
CA ARG A 442 8.37 4.88 -13.11
C ARG A 442 7.73 6.27 -13.07
N SER A 443 7.65 6.90 -11.91
CA SER A 443 7.10 8.26 -11.75
C SER A 443 7.86 9.32 -12.56
N LEU A 444 9.19 9.22 -12.65
CA LEU A 444 10.01 10.09 -13.50
C LEU A 444 9.81 9.77 -15.00
N GLN A 445 9.68 8.49 -15.36
CA GLN A 445 9.41 8.09 -16.74
C GLN A 445 8.05 8.62 -17.21
N ASP A 446 7.00 8.51 -16.40
CA ASP A 446 5.66 8.98 -16.75
C ASP A 446 5.61 10.51 -16.84
N ALA A 447 6.27 11.22 -15.92
CA ALA A 447 6.44 12.66 -16.00
C ALA A 447 7.20 13.09 -17.27
N GLY A 448 8.29 12.38 -17.61
CA GLY A 448 9.06 12.64 -18.82
C GLY A 448 8.25 12.42 -20.11
N LYS A 449 7.48 11.32 -20.20
CA LYS A 449 6.57 11.05 -21.31
C LYS A 449 5.51 12.14 -21.44
N CYS A 450 4.91 12.56 -20.32
CA CYS A 450 3.93 13.63 -20.29
C CYS A 450 4.55 14.96 -20.80
N ALA A 451 5.74 15.31 -20.33
CA ALA A 451 6.45 16.51 -20.79
C ALA A 451 6.71 16.50 -22.31
N LEU A 452 7.23 15.39 -22.85
CA LEU A 452 7.45 15.24 -24.29
C LEU A 452 6.14 15.38 -25.08
N ASN A 453 5.06 14.74 -24.61
CA ASN A 453 3.77 14.81 -25.27
C ASN A 453 3.15 16.22 -25.22
N ILE A 454 3.38 16.98 -24.15
CA ILE A 454 3.00 18.40 -24.07
C ILE A 454 3.74 19.21 -25.15
N PHE A 455 5.05 19.03 -25.30
CA PHE A 455 5.83 19.72 -26.33
C PHE A 455 5.35 19.39 -27.75
N GLU A 456 5.09 18.10 -28.04
CA GLU A 456 4.54 17.66 -29.31
C GLU A 456 3.17 18.30 -29.60
N TYR A 457 2.28 18.31 -28.60
CA TYR A 457 0.96 18.92 -28.72
C TYR A 457 1.05 20.42 -29.03
N LEU A 458 1.85 21.16 -28.27
CA LEU A 458 2.02 22.62 -28.45
C LEU A 458 2.65 22.95 -29.81
N THR A 459 3.64 22.17 -30.24
CA THR A 459 4.31 22.37 -31.54
C THR A 459 3.34 22.15 -32.70
N ASN A 460 2.53 21.10 -32.65
CA ASN A 460 1.55 20.80 -33.70
C ASN A 460 0.39 21.79 -33.71
N ARG A 461 0.02 22.33 -32.55
CA ARG A 461 -1.01 23.36 -32.45
C ARG A 461 -0.58 24.66 -33.12
N ASN A 462 0.67 25.08 -32.93
CA ASN A 462 1.21 26.29 -33.55
C ASN A 462 1.41 26.17 -35.07
N LYS A 463 1.47 24.95 -35.63
CA LYS A 463 1.52 24.74 -37.09
C LYS A 463 0.14 24.84 -37.76
N ASN A 464 -0.94 24.68 -36.99
CA ASN A 464 -2.32 24.67 -37.46
C ASN A 464 -3.08 25.98 -37.12
N LEU A 465 -2.43 26.90 -36.41
CA LEU A 465 -2.83 28.30 -36.23
C LEU A 465 -2.06 29.15 -37.25
#